data_AF-A0A352GGK0-F1
#
_entry.id   AF-A0A352GGK0-F1
#
_cell.length_a   1.000
_cell.length_b   1.000
_cell.length_c   1.000
_cell.angle_alpha   90.00
_cell.angle_beta   90.00
_cell.angle_gamma   90.00
#
_symmetry.space_group_name_H-M   'P 1'
#
loop_
_entity.id
_entity.type
_entity.pdbx_description
1 polymer ?
#
loop_
_entity_poly.entity_id
_entity_poly.type
_entity_poly.pdbx_seq_one_letter_code
_entity_poly.pdbx_strand_id
1 'polypeptide(L)'
;MSRRPRRSTPVGMGRLLAMAVIVAVIWGVGLFQFADTIPSKVEDPGTHTDAIVVLTGGSGRLDEGLDLLARDLAGQLFVSGVYHGL
;
A
#
# COMPACT_ATOMS: atom_id res chain seq x y z
N MET A 1 -42.87 -49.11 5.88
CA MET A 1 -41.84 -48.82 6.91
C MET A 1 -40.81 -47.87 6.29
N SER A 2 -41.07 -46.56 6.31
CA SER A 2 -40.27 -45.57 5.54
C SER A 2 -39.44 -44.72 6.49
N ARG A 3 -38.12 -44.98 6.59
CA ARG A 3 -37.18 -44.18 7.40
C ARG A 3 -36.79 -42.92 6.62
N ARG A 4 -37.21 -41.74 7.08
CA ARG A 4 -36.78 -40.44 6.53
C ARG A 4 -35.33 -40.14 6.98
N PRO A 5 -34.42 -39.70 6.08
CA PRO A 5 -33.09 -39.29 6.48
C PRO A 5 -33.14 -37.89 7.10
N ARG A 6 -32.61 -37.77 8.32
CA ARG A 6 -32.48 -36.50 9.05
C ARG A 6 -31.28 -35.74 8.46
N ARG A 7 -31.55 -34.78 7.56
CA ARG A 7 -30.53 -33.84 7.05
C ARG A 7 -30.06 -32.97 8.23
N SER A 8 -28.96 -33.36 8.86
CA SER A 8 -28.23 -32.51 9.78
C SER A 8 -27.45 -31.48 8.96
N THR A 9 -28.01 -30.28 8.82
CA THR A 9 -27.23 -29.12 8.36
C THR A 9 -26.06 -28.92 9.31
N PRO A 10 -24.80 -28.86 8.84
CA PRO A 10 -23.66 -28.67 9.71
C PRO A 10 -23.64 -27.21 10.16
N VAL A 11 -24.29 -26.91 11.29
CA VAL A 11 -24.36 -25.57 11.90
C VAL A 11 -22.96 -24.99 12.15
N GLY A 12 -21.93 -25.83 12.27
CA GLY A 12 -20.53 -25.41 12.37
C GLY A 12 -19.98 -24.76 11.08
N MET A 13 -20.40 -25.22 9.90
CA MET A 13 -19.89 -24.69 8.63
C MET A 13 -20.42 -23.27 8.35
N GLY A 14 -21.70 -23.02 8.64
CA GLY A 14 -22.30 -21.69 8.50
C GLY A 14 -21.66 -20.66 9.44
N ARG A 15 -21.31 -21.07 10.67
CA ARG A 15 -20.60 -20.21 11.64
C ARG A 15 -19.18 -19.87 11.19
N LEU A 16 -18.43 -20.83 10.66
CA LEU A 16 -17.09 -20.59 10.13
C LEU A 16 -17.11 -19.63 8.94
N LEU A 17 -18.07 -19.80 8.02
CA LEU A 17 -18.24 -18.90 6.89
C LEU A 17 -18.59 -17.47 7.37
N ALA A 18 -19.50 -17.33 8.34
CA ALA A 18 -19.83 -16.03 8.91
C ALA A 18 -18.61 -15.36 9.56
N MET A 19 -17.79 -16.11 10.30
CA MET A 19 -16.55 -15.58 10.90
C MET A 19 -15.54 -15.15 9.83
N ALA A 20 -15.36 -15.94 8.77
CA ALA A 20 -14.46 -15.58 7.66
C ALA A 20 -14.91 -14.30 6.96
N VAL A 21 -16.23 -14.13 6.75
CA VAL A 21 -16.79 -12.90 6.19
C VAL A 21 -16.53 -11.71 7.12
N ILE A 22 -16.73 -11.85 8.42
CA ILE A 22 -16.45 -10.78 9.39
C ILE A 22 -14.97 -10.37 9.33
N VAL A 23 -14.05 -11.33 9.32
CA VAL A 23 -12.60 -11.04 9.21
C VAL A 23 -12.27 -10.33 7.90
N ALA A 24 -12.83 -10.79 6.78
CA ALA A 24 -12.62 -10.16 5.48
C ALA A 24 -13.17 -8.72 5.44
N VAL A 25 -14.32 -8.47 6.06
CA VAL A 25 -14.89 -7.12 6.18
C VAL A 25 -13.99 -6.23 7.03
N ILE A 26 -13.55 -6.70 8.20
CA ILE A 26 -12.64 -5.91 9.07
C ILE A 26 -11.34 -5.59 8.32
N TRP A 27 -10.76 -6.57 7.63
CA TRP A 27 -9.55 -6.36 6.84
C TRP A 27 -9.80 -5.38 5.69
N GLY A 28 -10.92 -5.49 4.97
CA GLY A 28 -11.29 -4.58 3.89
C GLY A 28 -11.52 -3.15 4.36
N VAL A 29 -12.17 -2.96 5.51
CA VAL A 29 -12.32 -1.64 6.14
C VAL A 29 -10.97 -1.07 6.53
N GLY A 30 -10.08 -1.88 7.11
CA GLY A 30 -8.71 -1.47 7.45
C GLY A 30 -7.91 -1.06 6.21
N LEU A 31 -8.01 -1.83 5.11
CA LEU A 31 -7.37 -1.49 3.84
C LEU A 31 -7.91 -0.18 3.26
N PHE A 32 -9.23 0.02 3.32
CA PHE A 32 -9.85 1.26 2.83
C PHE A 32 -9.40 2.48 3.64
N GLN A 33 -9.39 2.38 4.97
CA GLN A 33 -8.87 3.46 5.82
C GLN A 33 -7.39 3.74 5.57
N PHE A 34 -6.58 2.69 5.39
CA PHE A 34 -5.16 2.85 5.04
C PHE A 34 -5.00 3.64 3.74
N ALA A 35 -5.73 3.25 2.69
CA ALA A 35 -5.68 3.91 1.39
C ALA A 35 -6.14 5.38 1.46
N ASP A 36 -7.20 5.66 2.24
CA ASP A 36 -7.71 7.02 2.46
C ASP A 36 -6.74 7.91 3.25
N THR A 37 -5.93 7.30 4.13
CA THR A 37 -4.90 8.01 4.91
C THR A 37 -3.68 8.39 4.08
N ILE A 38 -3.50 7.81 2.88
CA ILE A 38 -2.37 8.15 2.00
C ILE A 38 -2.54 9.61 1.53
N PRO A 39 -1.60 10.52 1.88
CA PRO A 39 -1.69 11.90 1.45
C PRO A 39 -1.64 12.00 -0.07
N SER A 40 -2.64 12.67 -0.66
CA SER A 40 -2.71 12.92 -2.10
C SER A 40 -2.00 14.21 -2.52
N LYS A 41 -1.49 14.98 -1.57
CA LYS A 41 -0.83 16.27 -1.78
C LYS A 41 0.44 16.34 -0.97
N VAL A 42 1.43 17.03 -1.54
CA VAL A 42 2.66 17.40 -0.85
C VAL A 42 2.35 18.63 0.01
N GLU A 43 2.67 18.54 1.31
CA GLU A 43 2.40 19.62 2.27
C GLU A 43 3.36 20.80 2.08
N ASP A 44 4.61 20.51 1.73
CA ASP A 44 5.65 21.50 1.45
C ASP A 44 6.36 21.21 0.12
N PRO A 45 5.88 21.79 -0.99
CA PRO A 45 6.44 21.55 -2.32
C PRO A 45 7.62 22.46 -2.68
N GLY A 46 7.97 23.44 -1.84
CA GLY A 46 8.83 24.57 -2.23
C GLY A 46 10.06 24.78 -1.37
N THR A 47 10.20 24.05 -0.26
CA THR A 47 11.39 24.17 0.58
C THR A 47 12.63 23.71 -0.17
N HIS A 48 13.59 24.63 -0.29
CA HIS A 48 14.92 24.36 -0.81
C HIS A 48 15.70 23.51 0.19
N THR A 49 16.40 22.49 -0.31
CA THR A 49 17.17 21.55 0.50
C THR A 49 18.60 21.45 -0.04
N ASP A 50 19.52 20.89 0.75
CA ASP A 50 20.91 20.75 0.31
C ASP A 50 21.06 19.68 -0.78
N ALA A 51 20.26 18.61 -0.70
CA ALA A 51 20.31 17.48 -1.64
C ALA A 51 18.99 16.70 -1.70
N ILE A 52 18.73 16.09 -2.86
CA ILE A 52 17.61 15.17 -3.11
C ILE A 52 18.13 13.73 -3.10
N VAL A 53 17.44 12.82 -2.42
CA VAL A 53 17.78 11.38 -2.40
C VAL A 53 16.64 10.55 -2.99
N VAL A 54 16.88 9.93 -4.13
CA VAL A 54 15.93 9.04 -4.80
C VAL A 54 16.17 7.60 -4.38
N LEU A 55 15.14 6.93 -3.88
CA LEU A 55 15.14 5.48 -3.61
C LEU A 55 14.83 4.71 -4.89
N THR A 56 15.73 3.81 -5.31
CA THR A 56 15.47 2.87 -6.41
C THR A 56 14.44 1.80 -6.01
N GLY A 57 13.83 1.16 -7.01
CA GLY A 57 12.85 0.06 -6.80
C GLY A 57 11.38 0.41 -7.03
N GLY A 58 11.05 1.65 -7.42
CA GLY A 58 9.69 2.04 -7.82
C GLY A 58 9.70 3.02 -9.00
N SER A 59 8.64 3.00 -9.80
CA SER A 59 8.46 3.91 -10.95
C SER A 59 8.16 5.35 -10.51
N GLY A 60 8.58 6.33 -11.31
CA GLY A 60 8.25 7.76 -11.13
C GLY A 60 9.08 8.52 -10.09
N ARG A 61 9.81 7.82 -9.20
CA ARG A 61 10.61 8.48 -8.15
C ARG A 61 11.83 9.22 -8.67
N LEU A 62 12.46 8.68 -9.72
CA LEU A 62 13.60 9.32 -10.36
C LEU A 62 13.16 10.53 -11.19
N ASP A 63 12.08 10.39 -11.95
CA ASP A 63 11.52 11.47 -12.76
C ASP A 63 11.15 12.67 -11.88
N GLU A 64 10.48 12.43 -10.74
CA GLU A 64 10.16 13.47 -9.76
C GLU A 64 11.42 14.11 -9.17
N GLY A 65 12.43 13.31 -8.78
CA GLY A 65 13.68 13.84 -8.26
C GLY A 65 14.43 14.74 -9.26
N LEU A 66 14.41 14.36 -10.54
CA LEU A 66 15.00 15.16 -11.62
C LEU A 66 14.22 16.46 -11.87
N ASP A 67 12.89 16.41 -11.78
CA ASP A 67 12.05 17.61 -11.90
C ASP A 67 12.27 18.58 -10.73
N LEU A 68 12.38 18.08 -9.50
CA LEU A 68 12.75 18.90 -8.33
C LEU A 68 14.13 19.54 -8.47
N LEU A 69 15.11 18.80 -9.01
CA LEU A 69 16.44 19.34 -9.31
C LEU A 69 16.38 20.42 -10.40
N ALA A 70 15.56 20.21 -11.44
CA ALA A 70 15.36 21.18 -12.51
C ALA A 70 14.66 22.47 -12.03
N ARG A 71 13.87 22.37 -10.97
CA ARG A 71 13.22 23.50 -10.28
C ARG A 71 14.16 24.24 -9.30
N ASP A 72 15.45 23.90 -9.26
CA ASP A 72 16.46 24.50 -8.37
C ASP A 72 16.10 24.34 -6.89
N LEU A 73 15.49 23.22 -6.50
CA LEU A 73 15.13 22.94 -5.10
C LEU A 73 16.25 22.24 -4.31
N ALA A 74 17.33 21.86 -4.98
CA ALA A 74 18.57 21.39 -4.37
C ALA A 74 19.76 21.51 -5.33
N GLY A 75 20.98 21.53 -4.79
CA GLY A 75 22.20 21.55 -5.60
C GLY A 75 22.69 20.19 -6.08
N GLN A 76 22.19 19.08 -5.52
CA GLN A 76 22.67 17.72 -5.80
C GLN A 76 21.53 16.69 -5.74
N LEU A 77 21.64 15.62 -6.55
CA LEU A 77 20.72 14.48 -6.57
C LEU A 77 21.49 13.17 -6.42
N PHE A 78 21.13 12.38 -5.41
CA PHE A 78 21.71 11.06 -5.12
C PHE A 78 20.70 9.96 -5.42
N VAL A 79 21.15 8.87 -6.06
CA VAL A 79 20.33 7.69 -6.32
C VAL A 79 20.82 6.55 -5.43
N SER A 80 19.94 6.09 -4.53
CA SER A 80 20.26 5.03 -3.55
C SER A 80 19.77 3.66 -4.02
N GLY A 81 20.46 2.59 -3.60
CA GLY A 81 20.11 1.21 -3.97
C GLY A 81 20.51 0.79 -5.39
N VAL A 82 21.41 1.54 -6.04
CA VAL A 82 22.05 1.10 -7.27
C VAL A 82 23.05 -0.02 -6.97
N TYR A 83 23.12 -1.02 -7.86
CA TYR A 83 24.13 -2.07 -7.75
C TYR A 83 25.51 -1.43 -7.91
N HIS A 84 26.41 -1.65 -6.95
CA HIS A 84 27.80 -1.22 -7.09
C HIS A 84 28.44 -2.15 -8.12
N GLY A 85 28.84 -1.61 -9.26
CA GLY A 85 29.54 -2.37 -10.29
C GLY A 85 30.78 -3.05 -9.70
N LEU A 86 31.00 -4.30 -10.13
CA LEU A 86 32.24 -5.04 -9.88
C LEU A 86 33.46 -4.27 -10.40
#